data_AF-A0A849D8D2-F1
#
_entry.id   AF-A0A849D8D2-F1
#
_cell.length_a   1.000
_cell.length_b   1.000
_cell.length_c   1.000
_cell.angle_alpha   90.00
_cell.angle_beta   90.00
_cell.angle_gamma   90.00
#
_symmetry.space_group_name_H-M   'P 1'
#
loop_
_entity.id
_entity.type
_entity.pdbx_description
1 polymer ?
#
loop_
_entity_poly.entity_id
_entity_poly.type
_entity_poly.pdbx_seq_one_letter_code
_entity_poly.pdbx_strand_id
1 'polypeptide(L)' 'PKKETTKKAAPKAKTEKPAADLSKKTVAELKEMAKAKGLSGYSSMKKAELIDALNK' A
#
# COMPACT_ATOMS: atom_id res chain seq x y z
N PRO A 1 -10.43 -43.37 0.17
CA PRO A 1 -9.05 -42.86 0.35
C PRO A 1 -8.87 -41.52 -0.39
N LYS A 2 -9.20 -40.38 0.25
CA LYS A 2 -8.30 -39.53 1.08
C LYS A 2 -7.21 -38.81 0.26
N LYS A 3 -7.44 -37.52 -0.05
CA LYS A 3 -6.59 -36.33 0.24
C LYS A 3 -7.13 -35.13 -0.56
N GLU A 4 -7.89 -34.22 0.06
CA GLU A 4 -7.39 -32.93 0.57
C GLU A 4 -6.58 -32.12 -0.45
N THR A 5 -7.13 -31.00 -0.92
CA THR A 5 -6.55 -29.65 -0.69
C THR A 5 -7.47 -28.57 -1.26
N THR A 6 -8.31 -28.07 -0.37
CA THR A 6 -8.52 -26.64 -0.10
C THR A 6 -7.78 -25.68 -1.05
N LYS A 7 -8.47 -25.12 -2.05
CA LYS A 7 -8.10 -23.83 -2.64
C LYS A 7 -9.27 -22.87 -2.59
N LYS A 8 -9.38 -22.29 -1.39
CA LYS A 8 -9.59 -20.86 -1.18
C LYS A 8 -10.98 -20.32 -1.53
N ALA A 9 -11.87 -20.50 -0.56
CA ALA A 9 -12.73 -19.40 -0.14
C ALA A 9 -11.89 -18.12 0.05
N ALA A 10 -12.27 -17.05 -0.65
CA ALA A 10 -12.39 -15.70 -0.12
C ALA A 10 -12.60 -14.75 -1.31
N PRO A 11 -13.81 -14.20 -1.53
CA PRO A 11 -13.92 -12.95 -2.24
C PRO A 11 -13.29 -11.90 -1.33
N LYS A 12 -11.97 -11.69 -1.43
CA LYS A 12 -11.38 -10.47 -0.87
C LYS A 12 -11.79 -9.36 -1.82
N ALA A 13 -12.98 -8.83 -1.54
CA ALA A 13 -13.34 -7.46 -1.78
C ALA A 13 -12.09 -6.61 -1.57
N LYS A 14 -11.43 -6.26 -2.67
CA LYS A 14 -10.33 -5.31 -2.69
C LYS A 14 -10.92 -3.96 -3.12
N THR A 15 -12.02 -3.59 -2.47
CA THR A 15 -12.30 -2.18 -2.17
C THR A 15 -11.33 -1.81 -1.06
N GLU A 16 -10.03 -1.89 -1.36
CA GLU A 16 -9.02 -1.44 -0.45
C GLU A 16 -9.12 0.07 -0.47
N LYS A 17 -9.46 0.62 0.69
CA LYS A 17 -9.21 2.01 1.02
C LYS A 17 -7.82 2.37 0.45
N PRO A 18 -7.65 3.52 -0.23
CA PRO A 18 -6.36 3.93 -0.78
C PRO A 18 -5.21 3.85 0.25
N ALA A 19 -5.53 3.94 1.54
CA ALA A 19 -4.62 3.75 2.66
C ALA A 19 -3.98 2.36 2.77
N ALA A 20 -4.71 1.30 2.46
CA ALA A 20 -4.23 -0.08 2.54
C ALA A 20 -3.28 -0.43 1.38
N ASP A 21 -3.56 0.05 0.18
CA ASP A 21 -2.69 -0.15 -0.99
C ASP A 21 -1.37 0.62 -0.82
N LEU A 22 -1.41 1.86 -0.33
CA LEU A 22 -0.18 2.64 -0.07
C LEU A 22 0.65 2.05 1.09
N SER A 23 0.02 1.45 2.11
CA SER A 23 0.76 0.78 3.20
C SER A 23 1.54 -0.47 2.74
N LYS A 24 1.06 -1.12 1.67
CA LYS A 24 1.70 -2.30 1.06
C LYS A 24 2.82 -1.94 0.08
N LYS A 25 2.87 -0.68 -0.38
CA LYS A 25 3.97 -0.18 -1.20
C LYS A 25 5.27 -0.10 -0.39
N THR A 26 6.38 -0.16 -1.10
CA THR A 26 7.72 0.03 -0.50
C THR A 26 7.97 1.52 -0.25
N VAL A 27 8.89 1.83 0.66
CA VAL A 27 9.28 3.23 0.90
C VAL A 27 9.80 3.89 -0.38
N ALA A 28 10.50 3.14 -1.24
CA ALA A 28 10.99 3.64 -2.52
C ALA A 28 9.83 4.04 -3.46
N GLU A 29 8.83 3.17 -3.65
CA GLU A 29 7.67 3.50 -4.49
C GLU A 29 6.86 4.68 -3.93
N LEU A 30 6.68 4.75 -2.60
CA LEU A 30 5.99 5.87 -1.98
C LEU A 30 6.77 7.18 -2.19
N LYS A 31 8.10 7.15 -2.06
CA LYS A 31 8.97 8.30 -2.31
C LYS A 31 8.89 8.77 -3.76
N GLU A 32 8.81 7.85 -4.72
CA GLU A 32 8.61 8.21 -6.14
C GLU A 32 7.24 8.84 -6.39
N MET A 33 6.17 8.29 -5.80
CA MET A 33 4.83 8.89 -5.87
C MET A 33 4.82 10.30 -5.25
N ALA A 34 5.49 10.47 -4.12
CA ALA A 34 5.61 11.76 -3.45
C ALA A 34 6.39 12.76 -4.30
N LYS A 35 7.51 12.35 -4.90
CA LYS A 35 8.28 13.16 -5.85
C LYS A 35 7.44 13.54 -7.07
N ALA A 36 6.68 12.59 -7.64
CA ALA A 36 5.81 12.82 -8.78
C ALA A 36 4.64 13.76 -8.44
N LYS A 37 4.12 13.71 -7.21
CA LYS A 37 3.14 14.67 -6.68
C LYS A 37 3.75 16.03 -6.28
N GLY A 38 5.06 16.21 -6.38
CA GLY A 38 5.74 17.45 -5.96
C GLY A 38 5.78 17.65 -4.44
N LEU A 39 5.69 16.57 -3.67
CA LEU A 39 5.66 16.60 -2.21
C LEU A 39 7.07 16.87 -1.68
N SER A 40 7.39 18.13 -1.38
CA SER A 40 8.65 18.52 -0.74
C SER A 40 8.76 17.97 0.68
N GLY A 41 9.96 17.55 1.09
CA GLY A 41 10.20 16.96 2.40
C GLY A 41 9.94 15.46 2.51
N TYR A 42 9.47 14.80 1.43
CA TYR A 42 9.22 13.35 1.39
C TYR A 42 10.45 12.50 1.79
N SER A 43 11.66 12.94 1.45
CA SER A 43 12.89 12.20 1.82
C SER A 43 13.14 12.13 3.32
N SER A 44 12.61 13.09 4.10
CA SER A 44 12.72 13.16 5.56
C SER A 44 11.49 12.60 6.28
N MET A 45 10.41 12.31 5.56
CA MET A 45 9.18 11.75 6.12
C MET A 45 9.31 10.23 6.37
N LYS A 46 8.71 9.77 7.47
CA LYS A 46 8.58 8.34 7.78
C LYS A 46 7.57 7.68 6.85
N LYS A 47 7.65 6.36 6.68
CA LYS A 47 6.72 5.60 5.82
C LYS A 47 5.25 5.95 6.10
N ALA A 48 4.87 6.05 7.38
CA ALA A 48 3.50 6.41 7.79
C ALA A 48 3.09 7.82 7.32
N GLU A 49 3.94 8.82 7.56
CA GLU A 49 3.73 10.21 7.13
C GLU A 49 3.61 10.32 5.60
N LEU A 50 4.46 9.56 4.89
CA LEU A 50 4.46 9.52 3.43
C LEU A 50 3.16 8.88 2.89
N ILE A 51 2.65 7.85 3.55
CA ILE A 51 1.37 7.22 3.20
C ILE A 51 0.21 8.19 3.48
N ASP A 52 0.22 8.88 4.61
CA ASP A 52 -0.82 9.84 4.99
C ASP A 52 -0.89 11.00 3.99
N ALA A 53 0.26 11.58 3.68
CA ALA A 53 0.36 12.69 2.74
C ALA A 53 0.05 12.31 1.28
N LEU A 54 0.21 11.02 0.91
CA LEU A 54 -0.22 10.49 -0.38
C LEU A 54 -1.71 10.10 -0.43
N ASN A 55 -2.32 9.82 0.73
CA ASN A 55 -3.75 9.52 0.90
C ASN A 55 -4.64 10.75 1.04
N LYS A 56 -4.04 11.91 1.24
CA LYS A 56 -4.72 13.19 1.30
C LYS A 56 -4.95 13.75 -0.11
#